data_AF-A0A1Q5T183-F1
#
_entry.id   AF-A0A1Q5T183-F1
#
_cell.length_a   1.000
_cell.length_b   1.000
_cell.length_c   1.000
_cell.angle_alpha   90.00
_cell.angle_beta   90.00
_cell.angle_gamma   90.00
#
_symmetry.space_group_name_H-M   'P 1'
#
loop_
_entity.id
_entity.type
_entity.pdbx_description
1 polymer ?
#
loop_
_entity_poly.entity_id
_entity_poly.type
_entity_poly.pdbx_seq_one_letter_code
_entity_poly.pdbx_strand_id
1 'polypeptide(L)'
;MLAILENNFDYSIYTYRTYVVSSGDDLSTQKAVEFEDTIAQQKDSKELTENYAIVTIPRARRVHQSYLTAPFSTLHCFWTCLLVLLGRHPNQRPLPTQYTSKHPDIIISNGPAVAVCMILAAKFIRFFIYCFRWASGRGSKPEISRLRTVYVESWARVRTLSVSGRILLPIADKFLVQWLPLAGRRAWWGMKESEYCGWVVL
;
A
#
# COMPACT_ATOMS: atom_id res chain seq x y z
N MET A 1 -1.12 10.69 4.86
CA MET A 1 -1.65 9.34 4.60
C MET A 1 -2.69 8.97 5.65
N LEU A 2 -2.34 9.02 6.93
CA LEU A 2 -3.30 8.82 8.03
C LEU A 2 -4.47 9.80 7.98
N ALA A 3 -4.24 11.09 7.67
CA ALA A 3 -5.31 12.05 7.42
C ALA A 3 -6.32 11.67 6.30
N ILE A 4 -5.91 10.82 5.33
CA ILE A 4 -6.84 10.26 4.31
C ILE A 4 -7.81 9.27 4.97
N LEU A 5 -7.30 8.50 5.94
CA LEU A 5 -8.05 7.54 6.70
C LEU A 5 -8.93 8.20 7.77
N GLU A 6 -8.57 9.39 8.27
CA GLU A 6 -9.39 10.15 9.24
C GLU A 6 -10.72 10.63 8.63
N ASN A 7 -10.66 11.25 7.45
CA ASN A 7 -11.80 12.02 6.95
C ASN A 7 -12.71 11.25 5.96
N ASN A 8 -12.23 10.14 5.37
CA ASN A 8 -12.92 9.50 4.25
C ASN A 8 -13.10 7.98 4.39
N PHE A 9 -12.69 7.38 5.51
CA PHE A 9 -12.79 5.93 5.71
C PHE A 9 -13.83 5.56 6.76
N ASP A 10 -14.79 4.73 6.37
CA ASP A 10 -15.70 4.09 7.31
C ASP A 10 -15.01 2.89 7.97
N TYR A 11 -14.70 3.03 9.27
CA TYR A 11 -14.04 2.00 10.07
C TYR A 11 -14.89 0.75 10.30
N SER A 12 -16.21 0.80 10.05
CA SER A 12 -17.08 -0.39 10.11
C SER A 12 -16.84 -1.33 8.92
N ILE A 13 -16.54 -0.76 7.75
CA ILE A 13 -16.28 -1.49 6.51
C ILE A 13 -14.83 -1.98 6.47
N TYR A 14 -13.88 -1.13 6.88
CA TYR A 14 -12.45 -1.43 6.88
C TYR A 14 -11.96 -1.78 8.28
N THR A 15 -12.50 -2.87 8.81
CA THR A 15 -12.37 -3.22 10.23
C THR A 15 -10.93 -3.54 10.63
N TYR A 16 -10.20 -4.35 9.84
CA TYR A 16 -8.82 -4.75 10.14
C TYR A 16 -7.79 -4.01 9.28
N ARG A 17 -6.80 -3.39 9.91
CA ARG A 17 -5.77 -2.57 9.25
C ARG A 17 -4.38 -3.11 9.50
N THR A 18 -3.58 -3.20 8.44
CA THR A 18 -2.16 -3.57 8.56
C THR A 18 -1.30 -2.41 8.09
N TYR A 19 -0.57 -1.80 9.01
CA TYR A 19 0.39 -0.74 8.73
C TYR A 19 1.74 -1.35 8.40
N VAL A 20 2.19 -1.14 7.16
CA VAL A 20 3.51 -1.59 6.71
C VAL A 20 4.47 -0.42 6.83
N VAL A 21 5.45 -0.53 7.73
CA VAL A 21 6.41 0.54 8.03
C VAL A 21 7.81 0.09 7.63
N SER A 22 8.65 1.02 7.18
CA SER A 22 10.02 0.71 6.81
C SER A 22 10.95 0.69 8.03
N SER A 23 11.97 -0.18 8.02
CA SER A 23 12.93 -0.32 9.11
C SER A 23 13.63 1.01 9.43
N GLY A 24 13.59 1.45 10.68
CA GLY A 24 14.16 2.72 11.13
C GLY A 24 13.32 3.96 10.80
N ASP A 25 12.03 3.79 10.50
CA ASP A 25 11.06 4.88 10.42
C ASP A 25 10.11 4.85 11.62
N ASP A 26 10.68 5.11 12.80
CA ASP A 26 9.96 4.98 14.08
C ASP A 26 8.85 6.02 14.23
N LEU A 27 8.99 7.18 13.57
CA LEU A 27 7.97 8.22 13.54
C LEU A 27 6.68 7.73 12.87
N SER A 28 6.78 6.96 11.78
CA SER A 28 5.62 6.37 11.12
C SER A 28 4.94 5.32 12.00
N THR A 29 5.71 4.55 12.77
CA THR A 29 5.18 3.60 13.75
C THR A 29 4.42 4.32 14.86
N GLN A 30 5.02 5.35 15.46
CA GLN A 30 4.39 6.13 16.54
C GLN A 30 3.09 6.78 16.07
N LYS A 31 3.09 7.42 14.90
CA LYS A 31 1.88 8.03 14.33
C LYS A 31 0.77 7.03 14.05
N ALA A 32 1.11 5.80 13.64
CA ALA A 32 0.12 4.76 13.43
C ALA A 32 -0.55 4.34 14.75
N VAL A 33 0.23 4.25 15.83
CA VAL A 33 -0.31 3.95 17.17
C VAL A 33 -1.18 5.10 17.68
N GLU A 34 -0.69 6.34 17.63
CA GLU A 34 -1.44 7.54 18.04
C GLU A 34 -2.77 7.68 17.28
N PHE A 35 -2.77 7.36 15.99
CA PHE A 35 -3.97 7.39 15.16
C PHE A 35 -5.00 6.34 15.61
N GLU A 36 -4.58 5.11 15.87
CA GLU A 36 -5.48 4.05 16.36
C GLU A 36 -5.99 4.35 17.78
N ASP A 37 -5.15 4.94 18.64
CA ASP A 37 -5.55 5.38 19.98
C ASP A 37 -6.64 6.47 19.90
N THR A 38 -6.51 7.41 18.96
CA THR A 38 -7.51 8.46 18.73
C THR A 38 -8.85 7.87 18.26
N ILE A 39 -8.82 6.90 17.36
CA ILE A 39 -10.03 6.20 16.89
C ILE A 39 -10.69 5.43 18.05
N ALA A 40 -9.90 4.75 18.88
CA ALA A 40 -10.39 3.99 20.01
C ALA A 40 -11.10 4.88 21.05
N GLN A 41 -10.53 6.06 21.33
CA GLN A 41 -11.13 7.06 22.23
C GLN A 41 -12.46 7.61 21.70
N GLN A 42 -12.55 7.89 20.39
CA GLN A 42 -13.78 8.45 19.79
C GLN A 42 -14.97 7.48 19.81
N LYS A 43 -14.72 6.16 19.81
CA LYS A 43 -15.77 5.14 19.74
C LYS A 43 -16.03 4.40 21.05
N ASP A 44 -15.36 4.78 22.15
CA ASP A 44 -15.48 4.19 23.50
C ASP A 44 -15.49 2.65 23.50
N SER A 45 -14.70 2.05 22.59
CA SER A 45 -14.76 0.63 22.27
C SER A 45 -13.36 0.02 22.34
N LYS A 46 -13.06 -0.69 23.43
CA LYS A 46 -11.80 -1.46 23.61
C LYS A 46 -11.59 -2.55 22.54
N GLU A 47 -12.64 -2.98 21.84
CA GLU A 47 -12.50 -3.94 20.74
C GLU A 47 -11.75 -3.36 19.52
N LEU A 48 -11.71 -2.03 19.35
CA LEU A 48 -11.00 -1.41 18.21
C LEU A 48 -9.48 -1.45 18.35
N THR A 49 -8.95 -1.47 19.57
CA THR A 49 -7.49 -1.50 19.81
C THR A 49 -6.80 -2.78 19.33
N GLU A 50 -7.53 -3.87 19.12
CA GLU A 50 -6.97 -5.14 18.63
C GLU A 50 -7.09 -5.32 17.10
N ASN A 51 -7.79 -4.40 16.42
CA ASN A 51 -8.11 -4.51 15.00
C ASN A 51 -7.03 -3.95 14.05
N TYR A 52 -5.79 -3.82 14.54
CA TYR A 52 -4.66 -3.44 13.69
C TYR A 52 -3.40 -4.24 13.97
N ALA A 53 -2.53 -4.30 12.96
CA ALA A 53 -1.18 -4.83 13.06
C ALA A 53 -0.18 -3.89 12.43
N ILE A 54 0.99 -3.77 13.04
CA ILE A 54 2.13 -3.03 12.48
C ILE A 54 3.17 -4.05 12.05
N VAL A 55 3.59 -3.98 10.80
CA VAL A 55 4.59 -4.88 10.21
C VAL A 55 5.76 -4.04 9.69
N THR A 56 6.92 -4.25 10.30
CA THR A 56 8.16 -3.59 9.87
C THR A 56 8.83 -4.40 8.76
N ILE A 57 9.13 -3.74 7.64
CA ILE A 57 9.83 -4.31 6.49
C ILE A 57 11.17 -3.59 6.26
N PRO A 58 12.19 -4.26 5.70
CA PRO A 58 13.48 -3.65 5.45
C PRO A 58 13.36 -2.50 4.45
N ARG A 59 14.20 -1.46 4.60
CA ARG A 59 14.32 -0.39 3.61
C ARG A 59 14.81 -0.94 2.27
N ALA A 60 14.14 -0.56 1.18
CA ALA A 60 14.56 -0.91 -0.18
C ALA A 60 15.96 -0.38 -0.53
N ARG A 61 16.32 0.80 -0.04
CA ARG A 61 17.67 1.38 -0.18
C ARG A 61 18.02 2.20 1.05
N ARG A 62 19.24 2.03 1.57
CA ARG A 62 19.77 2.86 2.67
C ARG A 62 20.37 4.15 2.12
N VAL A 63 20.39 5.19 2.96
CA VAL A 63 21.11 6.44 2.63
C VAL A 63 22.61 6.11 2.55
N HIS A 64 23.33 6.69 1.59
CA HIS A 64 24.74 6.39 1.28
C HIS A 64 25.05 4.96 0.80
N GLN A 65 24.03 4.15 0.49
CA GLN A 65 24.26 2.86 -0.12
C GLN A 65 24.74 2.99 -1.58
N SER A 66 25.79 2.25 -1.94
CA SER A 66 26.29 2.19 -3.31
C SER A 66 25.20 1.68 -4.27
N TYR A 67 25.13 2.29 -5.45
CA TYR A 67 24.17 1.94 -6.51
C TYR A 67 24.27 0.48 -6.96
N LEU A 68 25.42 -0.18 -6.78
CA LEU A 68 25.61 -1.59 -7.13
C LEU A 68 24.94 -2.54 -6.14
N THR A 69 24.85 -2.15 -4.87
CA THR A 69 24.23 -2.98 -3.81
C THR A 69 22.75 -2.68 -3.62
N ALA A 70 22.28 -1.53 -4.09
CA ALA A 70 20.90 -1.09 -3.99
C ALA A 70 19.87 -2.04 -4.65
N PRO A 71 20.17 -2.72 -5.79
CA PRO A 71 19.27 -3.72 -6.36
C PRO A 71 19.03 -4.90 -5.41
N PHE A 72 20.07 -5.40 -4.74
CA PHE A 72 19.94 -6.53 -3.82
C PHE A 72 19.06 -6.18 -2.61
N SER A 73 19.25 -5.00 -2.01
CA SER A 73 18.37 -4.55 -0.91
C SER A 73 16.94 -4.29 -1.38
N THR A 74 16.76 -3.84 -2.62
CA THR A 74 15.43 -3.62 -3.21
C THR A 74 14.73 -4.95 -3.47
N LEU A 75 15.43 -5.97 -3.99
CA LEU A 75 14.90 -7.32 -4.17
C LEU A 75 14.54 -7.97 -2.84
N HIS A 76 15.39 -7.81 -1.82
CA HIS A 76 15.09 -8.28 -0.48
C HIS A 76 13.82 -7.60 0.07
N CYS A 77 13.69 -6.27 -0.08
CA CYS A 77 12.47 -5.56 0.28
C CYS A 77 11.24 -6.08 -0.48
N PHE A 78 11.36 -6.28 -1.79
CA PHE A 78 10.28 -6.83 -2.62
C PHE A 78 9.85 -8.22 -2.15
N TRP A 79 10.81 -9.11 -1.82
CA TRP A 79 10.52 -10.42 -1.28
C TRP A 79 9.80 -10.34 0.07
N THR A 80 10.24 -9.45 0.97
CA THR A 80 9.53 -9.21 2.24
C THR A 80 8.11 -8.70 2.00
N CYS A 81 7.92 -7.76 1.08
CA CYS A 81 6.59 -7.28 0.68
C CYS A 81 5.68 -8.42 0.20
N LEU A 82 6.23 -9.36 -0.58
CA LEU A 82 5.50 -10.54 -1.04
C LEU A 82 5.08 -11.42 0.14
N LEU A 83 5.99 -11.68 1.09
CA LEU A 83 5.69 -12.47 2.29
C LEU A 83 4.58 -11.84 3.14
N VAL A 84 4.58 -10.50 3.27
CA VAL A 84 3.51 -9.76 3.98
C VAL A 84 2.17 -9.95 3.28
N LEU A 85 2.12 -9.78 1.95
CA LEU A 85 0.88 -9.95 1.18
C LEU A 85 0.36 -11.39 1.14
N LEU A 86 1.25 -12.37 1.32
CA LEU A 86 0.90 -13.79 1.45
C LEU A 86 0.53 -14.20 2.90
N GLY A 87 0.66 -13.30 3.87
CA GLY A 87 0.45 -13.59 5.29
C GLY A 87 1.44 -14.61 5.86
N ARG A 88 2.68 -14.59 5.37
CA ARG A 88 3.79 -15.48 5.78
C ARG A 88 4.95 -14.74 6.46
N HIS A 89 4.79 -13.44 6.69
CA HIS A 89 5.84 -12.65 7.30
C HIS A 89 5.98 -12.99 8.79
N PRO A 90 7.20 -13.19 9.33
CA PRO A 90 7.40 -13.66 10.70
C PRO A 90 6.87 -12.70 11.76
N ASN A 91 6.92 -11.40 11.50
CA ASN A 91 6.45 -10.37 12.44
C ASN A 91 4.96 -10.02 12.27
N GLN A 92 4.25 -10.72 11.39
CA GLN A 92 2.84 -10.44 11.14
C GLN A 92 1.97 -11.28 12.08
N ARG A 93 1.07 -10.61 12.79
CA ARG A 93 0.08 -11.29 13.63
C ARG A 93 -0.88 -12.08 12.72
N PRO A 94 -1.32 -13.29 13.14
CA PRO A 94 -2.35 -14.01 12.42
C PRO A 94 -3.63 -13.15 12.35
N LEU A 95 -4.29 -13.15 11.19
CA LEU A 95 -5.57 -12.46 11.08
C LEU A 95 -6.60 -13.14 12.01
N PRO A 96 -7.54 -12.37 12.58
CA PRO A 96 -8.67 -12.92 13.32
C PRO A 96 -9.42 -13.98 12.49
N THR A 97 -9.99 -14.98 13.16
CA THR A 97 -10.68 -16.12 12.54
C THR A 97 -11.85 -15.72 11.64
N GLN A 98 -12.38 -14.52 11.80
CA GLN A 98 -13.41 -13.93 10.92
C GLN A 98 -12.94 -13.69 9.48
N TYR A 99 -11.62 -13.61 9.23
CA TYR A 99 -11.08 -13.37 7.89
C TYR A 99 -10.67 -14.68 7.21
N THR A 100 -11.43 -15.08 6.18
CA THR A 100 -11.16 -16.31 5.41
C THR A 100 -9.96 -16.18 4.47
N SER A 101 -9.59 -14.96 4.07
CA SER A 101 -8.48 -14.71 3.14
C SER A 101 -7.37 -13.93 3.80
N LYS A 102 -6.13 -14.35 3.51
CA LYS A 102 -4.90 -13.67 3.99
C LYS A 102 -4.55 -12.43 3.16
N HIS A 103 -5.15 -12.26 1.98
CA HIS A 103 -4.83 -11.14 1.10
C HIS A 103 -5.63 -9.90 1.49
N PRO A 104 -4.99 -8.73 1.58
CA PRO A 104 -5.71 -7.49 1.82
C PRO A 104 -6.58 -7.13 0.60
N ASP A 105 -7.75 -6.54 0.85
CA ASP A 105 -8.65 -6.10 -0.22
C ASP A 105 -8.11 -4.86 -0.95
N ILE A 106 -7.59 -3.91 -0.18
CA ILE A 106 -7.04 -2.64 -0.67
C ILE A 106 -5.67 -2.39 -0.02
N ILE A 107 -4.73 -1.90 -0.83
CA ILE A 107 -3.39 -1.48 -0.45
C ILE A 107 -3.28 0.00 -0.82
N ILE A 108 -3.10 0.85 0.19
CA ILE A 108 -2.88 2.28 0.01
C ILE A 108 -1.40 2.54 0.31
N SER A 109 -0.73 3.37 -0.48
CA SER A 109 0.66 3.76 -0.22
C SER A 109 0.98 5.16 -0.72
N ASN A 110 1.80 5.91 0.04
CA ASN A 110 2.34 7.21 -0.36
C ASN A 110 3.88 7.29 -0.37
N GLY A 111 4.55 6.17 -0.07
CA GLY A 111 6.00 6.12 0.08
C GLY A 111 6.74 5.99 -1.25
N PRO A 112 8.07 6.20 -1.31
CA PRO A 112 8.83 6.07 -2.54
C PRO A 112 9.15 4.60 -2.86
N ALA A 113 10.32 4.09 -2.47
CA ALA A 113 10.82 2.80 -2.94
C ALA A 113 10.05 1.58 -2.39
N VAL A 114 9.61 1.67 -1.13
CA VAL A 114 8.83 0.61 -0.47
C VAL A 114 7.45 0.46 -1.10
N ALA A 115 6.78 1.58 -1.45
CA ALA A 115 5.48 1.54 -2.12
C ALA A 115 5.56 0.85 -3.49
N VAL A 116 6.63 1.15 -4.23
CA VAL A 116 6.90 0.50 -5.52
C VAL A 116 7.00 -1.02 -5.32
N CYS A 117 7.79 -1.47 -4.34
CA CYS A 117 7.93 -2.89 -4.03
C CYS A 117 6.59 -3.53 -3.62
N MET A 118 5.81 -2.88 -2.76
CA MET A 118 4.50 -3.38 -2.32
C MET A 118 3.49 -3.52 -3.46
N ILE A 119 3.36 -2.49 -4.30
CA ILE A 119 2.40 -2.50 -5.42
C ILE A 119 2.83 -3.51 -6.49
N LEU A 120 4.12 -3.58 -6.81
CA LEU A 120 4.65 -4.60 -7.72
C LEU A 120 4.38 -6.01 -7.18
N ALA A 121 4.59 -6.26 -5.88
CA ALA A 121 4.32 -7.56 -5.28
C ALA A 121 2.83 -7.94 -5.35
N ALA A 122 1.94 -6.98 -5.12
CA ALA A 122 0.50 -7.18 -5.26
C ALA A 122 0.09 -7.54 -6.70
N LYS A 123 0.66 -6.84 -7.69
CA LYS A 123 0.41 -7.13 -9.11
C LYS A 123 1.02 -8.47 -9.53
N PHE A 124 2.18 -8.80 -9.01
CA PHE A 124 2.82 -10.09 -9.22
C PHE A 124 1.92 -11.23 -8.73
N ILE A 125 1.40 -11.14 -7.50
CA ILE A 125 0.45 -12.15 -6.98
C ILE A 125 -0.78 -12.27 -7.88
N ARG A 126 -1.38 -11.15 -8.28
CA ARG A 126 -2.55 -11.15 -9.19
C ARG A 126 -2.24 -11.82 -10.54
N PHE A 127 -1.08 -11.53 -11.11
CA PHE A 127 -0.63 -12.13 -12.36
C PHE A 127 -0.46 -13.66 -12.23
N PHE A 128 0.18 -14.14 -11.16
CA PHE A 128 0.34 -15.57 -10.92
C PHE A 128 -1.00 -16.29 -10.70
N ILE A 129 -1.93 -15.69 -9.94
CA ILE A 129 -3.28 -16.24 -9.76
C ILE A 129 -3.99 -16.33 -11.11
N TYR A 130 -3.89 -15.29 -11.94
CA TYR A 130 -4.46 -15.28 -13.29
C TYR A 130 -3.88 -16.41 -14.16
N CYS A 131 -2.55 -16.52 -14.24
CA CYS A 131 -1.86 -17.55 -15.03
C CYS A 131 -2.22 -18.96 -14.54
N PHE A 132 -2.24 -19.20 -13.23
CA PHE A 132 -2.58 -20.51 -12.66
C PHE A 132 -4.03 -20.91 -12.96
N ARG A 133 -4.97 -19.96 -12.86
CA ARG A 133 -6.39 -20.21 -13.21
C ARG A 133 -6.57 -20.48 -14.70
N TRP A 134 -5.88 -19.73 -15.54
CA TRP A 134 -5.86 -19.94 -16.99
C TRP A 134 -5.34 -21.34 -17.32
N ALA A 135 -4.20 -21.74 -16.75
CA ALA A 135 -3.64 -23.08 -16.93
C ALA A 135 -4.55 -24.21 -16.39
N SER A 136 -5.32 -23.95 -15.33
CA SER A 136 -6.24 -24.93 -14.73
C SER A 136 -7.59 -25.06 -15.44
N GLY A 137 -7.80 -24.36 -16.57
CA GLY A 137 -9.06 -24.43 -17.35
C GLY A 137 -10.30 -23.83 -16.65
N ARG A 138 -10.15 -23.18 -15.49
CA ARG A 138 -11.27 -22.58 -14.70
C ARG A 138 -11.77 -21.23 -15.25
N GLY A 139 -11.44 -20.91 -16.49
CA GLY A 139 -11.81 -19.67 -17.18
C GLY A 139 -11.09 -18.41 -16.67
N SER A 140 -11.05 -17.39 -17.53
CA SER A 140 -10.33 -16.12 -17.30
C SER A 140 -11.16 -15.05 -16.58
N LYS A 141 -12.36 -15.37 -16.06
CA LYS A 141 -13.19 -14.36 -15.39
C LYS A 141 -12.45 -13.80 -14.16
N PRO A 142 -12.15 -12.49 -14.12
CA PRO A 142 -11.32 -11.90 -13.08
C PRO A 142 -12.17 -11.65 -11.84
N GLU A 143 -12.46 -12.70 -11.07
CA GLU A 143 -13.03 -12.56 -9.73
C GLU A 143 -11.92 -12.31 -8.70
N ILE A 144 -11.00 -11.39 -8.99
CA ILE A 144 -9.94 -11.01 -8.05
C ILE A 144 -10.30 -9.63 -7.51
N SER A 145 -11.26 -9.59 -6.58
CA SER A 145 -11.68 -8.35 -5.93
C SER A 145 -10.60 -7.76 -5.01
N ARG A 146 -9.62 -8.58 -4.60
CA ARG A 146 -8.59 -8.28 -3.59
C ARG A 146 -7.28 -7.78 -4.17
N LEU A 147 -6.40 -7.22 -3.33
CA LEU A 147 -5.11 -6.62 -3.69
C LEU A 147 -5.24 -5.36 -4.57
N ARG A 148 -6.31 -4.58 -4.41
CA ARG A 148 -6.48 -3.32 -5.16
C ARG A 148 -5.44 -2.31 -4.69
N THR A 149 -4.72 -1.72 -5.62
CA THR A 149 -3.58 -0.83 -5.31
C THR A 149 -3.96 0.62 -5.56
N VAL A 150 -3.89 1.44 -4.52
CA VAL A 150 -4.11 2.88 -4.57
C VAL A 150 -2.80 3.56 -4.19
N TYR A 151 -2.19 4.24 -5.14
CA TYR A 151 -1.01 5.06 -4.87
C TYR A 151 -1.41 6.52 -4.74
N VAL A 152 -0.90 7.18 -3.70
CA VAL A 152 -1.15 8.60 -3.44
C VAL A 152 0.16 9.36 -3.54
N GLU A 153 0.30 10.15 -4.59
CA GLU A 153 1.42 11.07 -4.73
C GLU A 153 1.22 12.27 -3.80
N SER A 154 2.12 12.38 -2.81
CA SER A 154 2.07 13.43 -1.81
C SER A 154 2.59 14.78 -2.32
N TRP A 155 2.35 15.83 -1.52
CA TRP A 155 2.82 17.20 -1.71
C TRP A 155 4.35 17.38 -1.85
N ALA A 156 5.13 16.33 -1.63
CA ALA A 156 6.59 16.38 -1.77
C ALA A 156 7.06 16.82 -3.16
N ARG A 157 6.22 16.70 -4.20
CA ARG A 157 6.49 17.25 -5.53
C ARG A 157 5.27 17.98 -6.08
N VAL A 158 5.46 19.23 -6.46
CA VAL A 158 4.40 20.14 -6.91
C VAL A 158 4.41 20.32 -8.43
N ARG A 159 5.58 20.21 -9.07
CA ARG A 159 5.75 20.47 -10.52
C ARG A 159 5.83 19.20 -11.37
N THR A 160 6.32 18.10 -10.81
CA THR A 160 6.55 16.84 -11.53
C THR A 160 6.19 15.65 -10.66
N LEU A 161 5.82 14.51 -11.27
CA LEU A 161 5.66 13.26 -10.54
C LEU A 161 7.01 12.78 -10.00
N SER A 162 7.02 12.23 -8.77
CA SER A 162 8.18 11.52 -8.24
C SER A 162 8.60 10.35 -9.15
N VAL A 163 9.83 9.88 -9.00
CA VAL A 163 10.31 8.72 -9.76
C VAL A 163 9.45 7.50 -9.48
N SER A 164 9.11 7.26 -8.21
CA SER A 164 8.14 6.22 -7.82
C SER A 164 6.77 6.44 -8.45
N GLY A 165 6.26 7.67 -8.43
CA GLY A 165 5.00 8.03 -9.06
C GLY A 165 4.98 7.75 -10.57
N ARG A 166 6.06 8.07 -11.30
CA ARG A 166 6.16 7.75 -12.73
C ARG A 166 6.17 6.25 -12.99
N ILE A 167 6.87 5.46 -12.16
CA ILE A 167 6.90 4.00 -12.26
C ILE A 167 5.52 3.40 -11.96
N LEU A 168 4.82 3.95 -10.97
CA LEU A 168 3.55 3.41 -10.48
C LEU A 168 2.33 3.90 -11.25
N LEU A 169 2.42 5.00 -11.98
CA LEU A 169 1.33 5.52 -12.80
C LEU A 169 0.75 4.46 -13.76
N PRO A 170 1.54 3.66 -14.49
CA PRO A 170 1.00 2.59 -15.33
C PRO A 170 0.61 1.31 -14.56
N ILE A 171 1.04 1.16 -13.31
CA ILE A 171 0.94 -0.10 -12.57
C ILE A 171 -0.20 -0.07 -11.56
N ALA A 172 -0.35 1.01 -10.79
CA ALA A 172 -1.37 1.12 -9.75
C ALA A 172 -2.79 1.04 -10.34
N ASP A 173 -3.75 0.48 -9.58
CA ASP A 173 -5.15 0.43 -10.03
C ASP A 173 -5.79 1.82 -10.04
N LYS A 174 -5.46 2.61 -9.01
CA LYS A 174 -5.79 4.03 -8.89
C LYS A 174 -4.54 4.83 -8.53
N PHE A 175 -4.39 5.97 -9.19
CA PHE A 175 -3.30 6.91 -8.96
C PHE A 175 -3.89 8.26 -8.56
N LEU A 176 -3.75 8.61 -7.29
CA LEU A 176 -4.28 9.83 -6.71
C LEU A 176 -3.16 10.86 -6.56
N VAL A 177 -3.45 12.10 -6.93
CA VAL A 177 -2.56 13.25 -6.73
C VAL A 177 -3.19 14.27 -5.81
N GLN A 178 -2.41 14.82 -4.88
CA GLN A 178 -2.88 15.87 -3.98
C GLN A 178 -2.75 17.28 -4.55
N TRP A 179 -1.96 17.46 -5.62
CA TRP A 179 -1.74 18.77 -6.25
C TRP A 179 -2.42 18.86 -7.62
N LEU A 180 -3.22 19.91 -7.81
CA LEU A 180 -4.09 20.07 -8.99
C LEU A 180 -3.30 20.10 -10.32
N PRO A 181 -2.17 20.82 -10.45
CA PRO A 181 -1.29 20.75 -11.63
C PRO A 181 -0.69 19.37 -11.98
N LEU A 182 -0.79 18.38 -11.08
CA LEU A 182 -0.38 17.01 -11.38
C LEU A 182 -1.54 16.15 -11.88
N ALA A 183 -2.78 16.63 -11.85
CA ALA A 183 -3.95 15.93 -12.35
C ALA A 183 -3.92 15.78 -13.88
N GLY A 184 -4.63 14.78 -14.41
CA GLY A 184 -4.71 14.54 -15.86
C GLY A 184 -3.43 13.99 -16.49
N ARG A 185 -2.37 13.70 -15.71
CA ARG A 185 -1.14 13.12 -16.25
C ARG A 185 -1.37 11.66 -16.64
N ARG A 186 -0.82 11.29 -17.79
CA ARG A 186 -0.87 9.93 -18.35
C ARG A 186 0.54 9.41 -18.56
N ALA A 187 0.73 8.10 -18.39
CA ALA A 187 2.01 7.45 -18.71
C ALA A 187 2.19 7.29 -20.23
N TRP A 188 1.11 6.94 -20.94
CA TRP A 188 1.06 6.82 -22.41
C TRP A 188 -0.35 7.14 -22.93
N TRP A 189 -0.51 7.21 -24.25
CA TRP A 189 -1.82 7.40 -24.87
C TRP A 189 -2.75 6.21 -24.56
N GLY A 190 -3.98 6.49 -24.10
CA GLY A 190 -4.97 5.47 -23.73
C GLY A 190 -4.91 4.93 -22.28
N MET A 191 -3.97 5.39 -21.44
CA MET A 191 -3.99 5.02 -20.01
C MET A 191 -4.89 5.90 -19.16
N LYS A 192 -5.24 5.36 -17.98
CA LYS A 192 -5.89 6.09 -16.90
C LYS A 192 -5.09 7.32 -16.52
N GLU A 193 -5.81 8.40 -16.25
CA GLU A 193 -5.27 9.65 -15.76
C GLU A 193 -5.07 9.60 -14.26
N SER A 194 -4.12 10.40 -13.78
CA SER A 194 -4.03 10.73 -12.36
C SER A 194 -5.27 11.51 -11.90
N GLU A 195 -5.96 11.00 -10.88
CA GLU A 195 -7.15 11.62 -10.29
C GLU A 195 -6.75 12.61 -9.19
N TYR A 196 -7.29 13.83 -9.24
CA TYR A 196 -7.10 14.80 -8.17
C TYR A 196 -7.97 14.45 -6.97
N CYS A 197 -7.36 14.30 -5.79
CA CYS A 197 -8.07 13.94 -4.56
C CYS A 197 -8.19 15.10 -3.57
N GLY A 198 -7.81 16.32 -3.94
CA GLY A 198 -7.98 17.48 -3.07
C GLY A 198 -6.97 17.60 -1.93
N TRP A 199 -7.29 18.53 -1.03
CA TRP A 199 -6.59 18.79 0.22
C TRP A 199 -6.99 17.71 1.23
N VAL A 200 -6.23 16.61 1.27
CA VAL A 200 -6.52 15.54 2.25
C VAL A 200 -5.92 15.83 3.63
N VAL A 201 -5.54 17.09 3.87
CA VAL A 201 -5.14 17.65 5.16
C VAL A 201 -5.84 19.00 5.23
N LEU A 202 -6.98 19.05 5.91
CA LEU A 202 -7.62 20.27 6.40
C LEU A 202 -7.92 20.03 7.87
#